data_AF-A0A1Y6KP22-F1
#
_entry.id   AF-A0A1Y6KP22-F1
#
_cell.length_a   1.000
_cell.length_b   1.000
_cell.length_c   1.000
_cell.angle_alpha   90.00
_cell.angle_beta   90.00
_cell.angle_gamma   90.00
#
_symmetry.space_group_name_H-M   'P 1'
#
loop_
_entity.id
_entity.type
_entity.pdbx_description
1 polymer ?
#
loop_
_entity_poly.entity_id
_entity_poly.type
_entity_poly.pdbx_seq_one_letter_code
_entity_poly.pdbx_strand_id
1 'polypeptide(L)'
;MLSQSKATSAAARAARRSLLLPCVVSATLLATTGLAACQTRTLALSDADPADPSARVEPVRTSSVIAPYTPLRPVAPTRWGQRDSSRAPRTEPSR
;
A
#
# COMPACT_ATOMS: atom_id res chain seq x y z
N MET A 1 5.25 56.90 45.25
CA MET A 1 5.17 56.65 43.78
C MET A 1 5.36 55.17 43.45
N LEU A 2 4.34 54.30 43.62
CA LEU A 2 4.49 52.84 43.38
C LEU A 2 3.25 52.16 42.72
N SER A 3 2.24 52.92 42.27
CA SER A 3 0.99 52.33 41.76
C SER A 3 0.97 51.99 40.27
N GLN A 4 1.97 52.43 39.49
CA GLN A 4 1.97 52.22 38.03
C GLN A 4 2.54 50.85 37.58
N SER A 5 3.31 50.17 38.44
CA SER A 5 4.04 48.94 38.08
C SER A 5 3.10 47.74 37.84
N LYS A 6 2.02 47.63 38.62
CA LYS A 6 1.04 46.53 38.49
C LYS A 6 0.22 46.65 37.21
N ALA A 7 -0.21 47.87 36.84
CA ALA A 7 -1.00 48.12 35.63
C ALA A 7 -0.22 47.73 34.36
N THR A 8 1.05 48.11 34.27
CA THR A 8 1.93 47.73 33.14
C THR A 8 2.18 46.23 33.07
N SER A 9 2.36 45.56 34.20
CA SER A 9 2.58 44.11 34.24
C SER A 9 1.33 43.32 33.82
N ALA A 10 0.14 43.77 34.20
CA ALA A 10 -1.14 43.17 33.83
C ALA A 10 -1.43 43.34 32.34
N ALA A 11 -1.22 44.55 31.80
CA ALA A 11 -1.37 44.83 30.37
C ALA A 11 -0.36 44.04 29.52
N ALA A 12 0.91 43.97 29.95
CA ALA A 12 1.93 43.16 29.28
C ALA A 12 1.65 41.66 29.36
N ARG A 13 1.03 41.18 30.44
CA ARG A 13 0.60 39.79 30.58
C ARG A 13 -0.61 39.52 29.68
N ALA A 14 -1.57 40.43 29.61
CA ALA A 14 -2.74 40.32 28.75
C ALA A 14 -2.36 40.34 27.25
N ALA A 15 -1.47 41.24 26.83
CA ALA A 15 -0.96 41.31 25.46
C ALA A 15 -0.17 40.04 25.08
N ARG A 16 0.70 39.55 25.99
CA ARG A 16 1.38 38.27 25.78
C ARG A 16 0.39 37.10 25.71
N ARG A 17 -0.61 37.06 26.58
CA ARG A 17 -1.65 36.02 26.56
C ARG A 17 -2.46 36.08 25.27
N SER A 18 -2.76 37.29 24.77
CA SER A 18 -3.47 37.55 23.52
C SER A 18 -2.72 37.05 22.29
N LEU A 19 -1.39 37.10 22.27
CA LEU A 19 -0.58 36.54 21.18
C LEU A 19 -0.28 35.05 21.37
N LEU A 20 -0.07 34.60 22.61
CA LEU A 20 0.30 33.22 22.89
C LEU A 20 -0.88 32.25 22.74
N LEU A 21 -2.11 32.65 23.10
CA LEU A 21 -3.29 31.80 22.90
C LEU A 21 -3.48 31.37 21.44
N PRO A 22 -3.56 32.28 20.44
CA PRO A 22 -3.76 31.87 19.06
C PRO A 22 -2.59 31.03 18.53
N CYS A 23 -1.34 31.32 18.92
CA CYS A 23 -0.20 30.47 18.55
C CYS A 23 -0.31 29.05 19.11
N VAL A 24 -0.69 28.89 20.38
CA VAL A 24 -0.85 27.58 21.01
C VAL A 24 -2.04 26.82 20.41
N VAL A 25 -3.14 27.51 20.11
CA VAL A 25 -4.30 26.91 19.44
C VAL A 25 -3.94 26.44 18.02
N SER A 26 -3.23 27.27 17.25
CA SER A 26 -2.78 26.88 15.91
C SER A 26 -1.78 25.72 15.95
N ALA A 27 -0.83 25.73 16.88
CA ALA A 27 0.16 24.66 17.04
C ALA A 27 -0.50 23.34 17.45
N THR A 28 -1.47 23.38 18.36
CA THR A 28 -2.22 22.18 18.78
C THR A 28 -3.09 21.64 17.66
N LEU A 29 -3.76 22.50 16.88
CA LEU A 29 -4.53 22.09 15.71
C LEU A 29 -3.65 21.43 14.63
N LEU A 30 -2.47 21.99 14.36
CA LEU A 30 -1.52 21.42 13.40
C LEU A 30 -0.98 20.06 13.88
N ALA A 31 -0.67 19.93 15.17
CA ALA A 31 -0.20 18.69 15.75
C ALA A 31 -1.26 17.58 15.72
N THR A 32 -2.52 17.89 16.08
CA THR A 32 -3.61 16.89 16.09
C THR A 32 -3.99 16.45 14.69
N THR A 33 -4.02 17.36 13.72
CA THR A 33 -4.28 17.03 12.30
C THR A 33 -3.14 16.22 11.69
N GLY A 34 -1.88 16.55 11.97
CA GLY A 34 -0.73 15.76 11.55
C GLY A 34 -0.74 14.34 12.13
N LEU A 35 -1.07 14.20 13.41
CA LEU A 35 -1.20 12.89 14.07
C LEU A 35 -2.37 12.06 13.50
N ALA A 36 -3.50 12.70 13.16
CA ALA A 36 -4.63 12.03 12.53
C ALA A 36 -4.30 11.56 11.10
N ALA A 37 -3.53 12.34 10.34
CA ALA A 37 -3.09 11.98 8.99
C ALA A 37 -2.07 10.84 8.97
N CYS A 38 -1.27 10.67 10.04
CA CYS A 38 -0.34 9.56 10.19
C CYS A 38 -0.99 8.25 10.67
N GLN A 39 -2.29 8.25 10.99
CA GLN A 39 -2.96 7.00 11.35
C GLN A 39 -3.02 6.10 10.12
N THR A 40 -2.41 4.93 10.23
CA THR A 40 -2.48 3.89 9.20
C THR A 40 -3.93 3.51 8.98
N ARG A 41 -4.48 3.89 7.83
CA ARG A 41 -5.83 3.49 7.43
C ARG A 41 -5.81 2.00 7.14
N THR A 42 -6.23 1.19 8.10
CA THR A 42 -6.49 -0.23 7.89
C THR A 42 -7.68 -0.35 6.95
N LEU A 43 -7.40 -0.61 5.68
CA LEU A 43 -8.43 -1.00 4.73
C LEU A 43 -8.77 -2.47 5.01
N ALA A 44 -10.04 -2.74 5.28
CA ALA A 44 -10.51 -4.11 5.33
C ALA A 44 -10.30 -4.71 3.93
N LEU A 45 -9.52 -5.78 3.86
CA LEU A 45 -9.40 -6.59 2.65
C LEU A 45 -10.73 -7.35 2.54
N SER A 46 -11.63 -6.86 1.69
CA SER A 46 -12.95 -7.46 1.49
C SER A 46 -12.95 -8.59 0.45
N ASP A 47 -11.77 -8.92 -0.07
CA ASP A 47 -11.62 -9.93 -1.11
C ASP A 47 -11.38 -11.32 -0.53
N ALA A 48 -11.68 -12.35 -1.33
CA ALA A 48 -11.41 -13.74 -0.98
C ALA A 48 -9.93 -13.94 -0.66
N ASP A 49 -9.63 -14.71 0.40
CA ASP A 49 -8.25 -15.05 0.75
C ASP A 49 -7.62 -15.84 -0.41
N PRO A 50 -6.56 -15.33 -1.08
CA PRO A 50 -5.94 -16.02 -2.20
C PRO A 50 -5.26 -17.33 -1.79
N ALA A 51 -5.03 -17.56 -0.49
CA ALA A 51 -4.48 -18.80 0.04
C ALA A 51 -5.55 -19.84 0.40
N ASP A 52 -6.83 -19.47 0.45
CA ASP A 52 -7.94 -20.38 0.80
C ASP A 52 -8.50 -21.05 -0.47
N PRO A 53 -8.27 -22.37 -0.68
CA PRO A 53 -8.81 -23.09 -1.83
C PRO A 53 -10.34 -23.26 -1.78
N SER A 54 -10.96 -23.01 -0.63
CA SER A 54 -12.42 -23.09 -0.43
C SER A 54 -13.13 -21.75 -0.60
N ALA A 55 -12.38 -20.65 -0.75
CA ALA A 55 -12.95 -19.34 -0.97
C ALA A 55 -13.69 -19.28 -2.31
N ARG A 56 -14.91 -18.72 -2.31
CA ARG A 56 -15.68 -18.54 -3.54
C ARG A 56 -15.11 -17.37 -4.33
N VAL A 57 -14.50 -17.67 -5.46
CA VAL A 57 -14.01 -16.68 -6.43
C VAL A 57 -14.87 -16.76 -7.69
N GLU A 58 -15.16 -15.60 -8.29
CA GLU A 58 -15.83 -15.55 -9.59
C GLU A 58 -14.99 -16.28 -10.66
N PRO A 59 -15.61 -17.09 -11.54
CA PRO A 59 -14.89 -17.86 -12.54
C PRO A 59 -14.24 -16.95 -13.60
N VAL A 60 -12.91 -17.06 -13.74
CA VAL A 60 -12.17 -16.38 -14.81
C VAL A 60 -12.34 -17.14 -16.12
N ARG A 61 -12.89 -16.48 -17.15
CA ARG A 61 -12.88 -17.01 -18.51
C ARG A 61 -11.57 -16.64 -19.19
N THR A 62 -10.70 -17.63 -19.38
CA THR A 62 -9.51 -17.47 -20.23
C THR A 62 -9.92 -17.69 -21.69
N SER A 63 -9.67 -16.70 -22.55
CA SER A 63 -9.78 -16.86 -23.99
C SER A 63 -8.37 -16.93 -24.58
N SER A 64 -8.07 -18.01 -25.30
CA SER A 64 -6.81 -18.11 -26.03
C SER A 64 -6.89 -17.28 -27.31
N VAL A 65 -6.17 -16.16 -27.36
CA VAL A 65 -5.96 -15.43 -28.61
C VAL A 65 -4.77 -16.06 -29.32
N ILE A 66 -5.04 -16.84 -30.37
CA ILE A 66 -3.99 -17.35 -31.25
C ILE A 66 -3.76 -16.32 -32.36
N ALA A 67 -2.74 -15.50 -32.19
CA ALA A 67 -2.26 -14.66 -33.28
C ALA A 67 -1.44 -15.50 -34.26
N PRO A 68 -1.58 -15.30 -35.59
CA PRO A 68 -0.69 -15.93 -36.56
C PRO A 68 0.74 -15.46 -36.28
N TYR A 69 1.61 -16.43 -35.97
CA TYR A 69 3.02 -16.19 -35.72
C TYR A 69 3.84 -16.55 -36.97
N THR A 70 4.49 -15.56 -37.58
CA THR A 70 5.48 -15.80 -38.62
C THR A 70 6.86 -15.97 -37.97
N PRO A 71 7.46 -17.17 -38.02
CA PRO A 71 8.80 -17.36 -37.49
C PRO A 71 9.84 -16.60 -38.32
N LEU A 72 10.59 -15.69 -37.69
CA LEU A 72 11.69 -14.94 -38.34
C LEU A 72 13.04 -15.67 -38.30
N ARG A 73 13.07 -16.91 -37.79
CA ARG A 73 14.31 -17.66 -37.62
C ARG A 73 14.72 -18.40 -38.90
N PRO A 74 16.02 -18.56 -39.19
CA PRO A 74 16.50 -19.30 -40.35
C PRO A 74 16.18 -20.81 -40.34
N VAL A 75 15.95 -21.40 -39.16
CA VAL A 75 15.80 -22.86 -39.00
C VAL A 75 14.54 -23.20 -38.21
N ALA A 76 13.79 -24.21 -38.67
CA ALA A 76 12.61 -24.71 -37.97
C ALA A 76 12.97 -25.31 -36.59
N PRO A 77 12.10 -25.22 -35.59
CA PRO A 77 12.38 -25.76 -34.27
C PRO A 77 12.26 -27.28 -34.34
N THR A 78 13.16 -27.98 -33.65
CA THR A 78 13.05 -29.43 -33.46
C THR A 78 11.72 -29.77 -32.81
N ARG A 79 11.05 -30.84 -33.26
CA ARG A 79 9.78 -31.31 -32.68
C ARG A 79 9.94 -31.54 -31.17
N TRP A 80 8.95 -31.09 -30.41
CA TRP A 80 8.92 -31.17 -28.95
C TRP A 80 9.21 -32.59 -28.42
N GLY A 81 8.58 -33.62 -29.01
CA GLY A 81 8.76 -35.01 -28.59
C GLY A 81 10.18 -35.58 -28.73
N GLN A 82 11.05 -34.98 -29.56
CA GLN A 82 12.45 -35.38 -29.66
C GLN A 82 13.30 -34.91 -28.47
N ARG A 83 12.84 -33.87 -27.75
CA ARG A 83 13.52 -33.34 -26.56
C ARG A 83 13.05 -34.07 -25.30
N ASP A 84 11.75 -34.39 -25.23
CA ASP A 84 11.13 -35.00 -24.06
C ASP A 84 11.48 -36.47 -23.86
N SER A 85 11.79 -37.20 -24.94
CA SER A 85 12.20 -38.61 -24.84
C SER A 85 13.51 -38.79 -24.05
N SER A 86 14.33 -37.75 -23.93
CA SER A 86 15.53 -37.74 -23.08
C SER A 86 15.25 -37.40 -21.60
N ARG A 87 14.06 -36.85 -21.30
CA ARG A 87 13.66 -36.34 -19.98
C ARG A 87 12.46 -37.07 -19.40
N ALA A 88 11.98 -38.12 -20.05
CA ALA A 88 10.89 -38.93 -19.53
C ALA A 88 11.28 -39.43 -18.11
N PRO A 89 10.48 -39.14 -17.08
CA PRO A 89 10.74 -39.63 -15.73
C PRO A 89 10.76 -41.16 -15.79
N ARG A 90 11.85 -41.76 -15.29
CA ARG A 90 11.93 -43.23 -15.20
C ARG A 90 10.83 -43.68 -14.26
N THR A 91 10.00 -44.62 -14.72
CA THR A 91 9.08 -45.35 -13.87
C THR A 91 9.92 -46.15 -12.88
N GLU A 92 10.06 -45.63 -11.66
CA GLU A 92 10.54 -46.45 -10.55
C GLU A 92 9.43 -47.45 -10.19
N PRO A 93 9.74 -48.76 -10.10
CA PRO A 93 8.73 -49.74 -9.74
C PRO A 93 8.26 -49.48 -8.30
N SER A 94 6.95 -49.26 -8.14
CA SER A 94 6.29 -49.20 -6.84
C SER A 94 6.50 -50.53 -6.11
N ARG A 95 7.16 -50.48 -4.94
CA ARG A 95 7.40 -51.63 -4.07
C ARG A 95 6.23 -51.85 -3.11
#